data_AF-A0A7J3J6U6-F1
#
_entry.id   AF-A0A7J3J6U6-F1
#
_cell.length_a   1.000
_cell.length_b   1.000
_cell.length_c   1.000
_cell.angle_alpha   90.00
_cell.angle_beta   90.00
_cell.angle_gamma   90.00
#
_symmetry.space_group_name_H-M   'P 1'
#
loop_
_entity.id
_entity.type
_entity.pdbx_description
1 polymer ?
#
loop_
_entity_poly.entity_id
_entity_poly.type
_entity_poly.pdbx_seq_one_letter_code
_entity_poly.pdbx_strand_id
1 'polypeptide(L)'
;MHLKFKHLLILMLLLVFPAVLVHPVNATPCAVLKVSLPEGVYRGYDVDPWLCECWFLNLTGAVQTFLVRINNTSGSLRSYDTRLVIALNEAGYNKLVSLVVNGTSVPKSAFRWGTPKPYKIWTWPSGDVYPTYFNDTVINVGLIPKKGYKTLVVSVTFSDPTGVRVHFDAYGKSVCWTPT
;
A
#
# COMPACT_ATOMS: atom_id res chain seq x y z
N MET A 1 -12.36 -18.34 67.22
CA MET A 1 -11.46 -17.44 66.49
C MET A 1 -10.81 -18.19 65.32
N HIS A 2 -11.56 -18.56 64.27
CA HIS A 2 -11.04 -19.35 63.14
C HIS A 2 -11.78 -19.13 61.81
N LEU A 3 -12.53 -18.03 61.69
CA LEU A 3 -13.37 -17.76 60.51
C LEU A 3 -13.02 -16.43 59.82
N LYS A 4 -11.74 -16.03 59.83
CA LYS A 4 -11.25 -14.87 59.06
C LYS A 4 -10.04 -15.15 58.17
N PHE A 5 -9.55 -16.40 58.13
CA PHE A 5 -8.37 -16.76 57.33
C PHE A 5 -8.71 -17.39 55.97
N LYS A 6 -9.92 -17.95 55.80
CA LYS A 6 -10.34 -18.59 54.54
C LYS A 6 -10.75 -17.61 53.43
N HIS A 7 -11.13 -16.39 53.80
CA HIS A 7 -11.61 -15.38 52.83
C HIS A 7 -10.46 -14.54 52.24
N LEU A 8 -9.30 -14.48 52.93
CA LEU A 8 -8.13 -13.75 52.46
C LEU A 8 -7.35 -14.56 51.40
N LEU A 9 -7.39 -15.89 51.46
CA LEU A 9 -6.74 -16.78 50.49
C LEU A 9 -7.46 -16.79 49.14
N ILE A 10 -8.79 -16.67 49.13
CA ILE A 10 -9.60 -16.64 47.91
C ILE A 10 -9.42 -15.31 47.15
N LEU A 11 -9.15 -14.20 47.88
CA LEU A 11 -8.91 -12.90 47.26
C LEU A 11 -7.51 -12.80 46.61
N MET A 12 -6.51 -13.52 47.12
CA MET A 12 -5.19 -13.58 46.48
C MET A 12 -5.13 -14.48 45.24
N LEU A 13 -6.09 -15.42 45.07
CA LEU A 13 -6.17 -16.25 43.87
C LEU A 13 -6.76 -15.52 42.65
N LEU A 14 -7.44 -14.39 42.87
CA LEU A 14 -8.07 -13.57 41.83
C LEU A 14 -7.14 -12.52 41.19
N LEU A 15 -5.91 -12.38 41.69
CA LEU A 15 -4.88 -11.50 41.13
C LEU A 15 -3.87 -12.23 40.23
N VAL A 16 -4.11 -13.51 39.96
CA VAL A 16 -3.22 -14.35 39.16
C VAL A 16 -3.74 -14.39 37.71
N PHE A 17 -3.22 -13.44 36.91
CA PHE A 17 -3.18 -13.44 35.45
C PHE A 17 -4.52 -13.51 34.67
N PRO A 18 -4.91 -12.42 34.00
CA PRO A 18 -5.02 -12.47 32.56
C PRO A 18 -3.66 -12.14 32.00
N ALA A 19 -2.82 -13.16 31.79
CA ALA A 19 -1.85 -13.07 30.71
C ALA A 19 -2.73 -12.90 29.47
N VAL A 20 -2.93 -11.66 29.04
CA VAL A 20 -3.41 -11.40 27.69
C VAL A 20 -2.39 -12.12 26.83
N LEU A 21 -2.78 -13.27 26.31
CA LEU A 21 -2.14 -13.92 25.19
C LEU A 21 -2.27 -12.91 24.05
N VAL A 22 -1.35 -11.94 24.03
CA VAL A 22 -0.96 -11.23 22.84
C VAL A 22 -0.31 -12.33 22.00
N HIS A 23 -1.17 -13.12 21.34
CA HIS A 23 -0.73 -13.85 20.19
C HIS A 23 -0.08 -12.78 19.32
N PRO A 24 1.22 -12.87 19.01
CA PRO A 24 1.72 -12.07 17.92
C PRO A 24 0.77 -12.39 16.78
N VAL A 25 0.04 -11.37 16.29
CA VAL A 25 -0.69 -11.52 15.03
C VAL A 25 0.38 -12.01 14.09
N ASN A 26 0.29 -13.29 13.74
CA ASN A 26 1.20 -13.94 12.84
C ASN A 26 1.03 -13.11 11.58
N ALA A 27 1.97 -12.20 11.32
CA ALA A 27 1.82 -11.19 10.28
C ALA A 27 1.84 -11.98 8.98
N THR A 28 0.65 -12.34 8.51
CA THR A 28 0.49 -13.08 7.26
C THR A 28 1.13 -12.19 6.22
N PRO A 29 2.05 -12.72 5.39
CA PRO A 29 2.93 -11.83 4.68
C PRO A 29 2.13 -10.86 3.80
N CYS A 30 2.42 -9.57 3.86
CA CYS A 30 1.86 -8.57 2.96
C CYS A 30 2.03 -9.07 1.53
N ALA A 31 0.96 -9.04 0.76
CA ALA A 31 1.05 -9.20 -0.68
C ALA A 31 1.74 -7.95 -1.22
N VAL A 32 2.95 -8.11 -1.76
CA VAL A 32 3.50 -7.16 -2.72
C VAL A 32 2.83 -7.49 -4.05
N LEU A 33 2.00 -6.56 -4.53
CA LEU A 33 1.17 -6.75 -5.71
C LEU A 33 1.88 -6.20 -6.94
N LYS A 34 1.64 -6.80 -8.11
CA LYS A 34 2.24 -6.30 -9.35
C LYS A 34 1.36 -5.22 -9.96
N VAL A 35 1.89 -3.99 -10.01
CA VAL A 35 1.24 -2.89 -10.73
C VAL A 35 1.61 -2.94 -12.21
N SER A 36 0.65 -2.59 -13.06
CA SER A 36 0.82 -2.49 -14.50
C SER A 36 0.06 -1.29 -15.05
N LEU A 37 0.57 -0.72 -16.13
CA LEU A 37 -0.10 0.30 -16.94
C LEU A 37 -0.52 -0.36 -18.25
N PRO A 38 -1.82 -0.67 -18.45
CA PRO A 38 -2.28 -1.36 -19.66
C PRO A 38 -1.94 -0.63 -20.97
N GLU A 39 -1.84 0.69 -20.94
CA GLU A 39 -1.44 1.55 -22.07
C GLU A 39 0.07 1.75 -22.16
N GLY A 40 0.82 1.31 -21.15
CA GLY A 40 2.26 1.46 -21.08
C GLY A 40 3.02 0.28 -21.69
N VAL A 41 4.34 0.41 -21.70
CA VAL A 41 5.28 -0.61 -22.14
C VAL A 41 6.05 -1.12 -20.92
N TYR A 42 6.11 -2.44 -20.74
CA TYR A 42 6.92 -3.03 -19.68
C TYR A 42 8.41 -2.80 -19.98
N ARG A 43 9.11 -2.22 -19.03
CA ARG A 43 10.56 -2.11 -19.01
C ARG A 43 11.10 -3.21 -18.12
N GLY A 44 12.12 -3.91 -18.63
CA GLY A 44 12.87 -4.88 -17.83
C GLY A 44 13.80 -4.18 -16.85
N TYR A 45 14.91 -4.82 -16.53
CA TYR A 45 15.96 -4.19 -15.74
C TYR A 45 16.46 -2.90 -16.41
N ASP A 46 16.59 -1.84 -15.62
CA ASP A 46 17.12 -0.54 -16.02
C ASP A 46 17.95 0.04 -14.87
N VAL A 47 18.92 0.92 -15.19
CA VAL A 47 19.74 1.60 -14.17
C VAL A 47 19.02 2.77 -13.53
N ASP A 48 18.02 3.35 -14.21
CA ASP A 48 17.14 4.36 -13.63
C ASP A 48 16.09 3.65 -12.75
N PRO A 49 16.07 3.89 -11.41
CA PRO A 49 15.11 3.24 -10.51
C PRO A 49 13.65 3.57 -10.84
N TRP A 50 13.38 4.66 -11.58
CA TRP A 50 12.03 4.98 -12.08
C TRP A 50 11.59 4.12 -13.26
N LEU A 51 12.53 3.43 -13.92
CA LEU A 51 12.28 2.61 -15.10
C LEU A 51 12.54 1.11 -14.87
N CYS A 52 13.25 0.76 -13.79
CA CYS A 52 13.68 -0.59 -13.53
C CYS A 52 12.49 -1.50 -13.16
N GLU A 53 12.27 -2.55 -13.94
CA GLU A 53 11.23 -3.57 -13.77
C GLU A 53 9.80 -3.03 -13.66
N CYS A 54 9.53 -1.87 -14.27
CA CYS A 54 8.26 -1.16 -14.16
C CYS A 54 7.50 -1.12 -15.50
N TRP A 55 6.23 -0.70 -15.44
CA TRP A 55 5.52 -0.30 -16.65
C TRP A 55 5.69 1.20 -16.86
N PHE A 56 6.01 1.59 -18.09
CA PHE A 56 6.30 2.97 -18.42
C PHE A 56 5.28 3.53 -19.43
N LEU A 57 4.75 4.71 -19.15
CA LEU A 57 3.84 5.45 -20.01
C LEU A 57 4.32 6.90 -20.11
N ASN A 58 4.61 7.36 -21.34
CA ASN A 58 4.91 8.76 -21.61
C ASN A 58 3.62 9.54 -21.75
N LEU A 59 3.45 10.57 -20.93
CA LEU A 59 2.31 11.47 -20.98
C LEU A 59 2.69 12.76 -21.72
N THR A 60 1.87 13.19 -22.68
CA THR A 60 2.21 14.28 -23.63
C THR A 60 1.63 15.64 -23.25
N GLY A 61 1.22 15.84 -22.00
CA GLY A 61 0.58 17.08 -21.56
C GLY A 61 0.32 17.15 -20.06
N ALA A 62 -0.10 18.32 -19.61
CA ALA A 62 -0.31 18.65 -18.19
C ALA A 62 -1.50 17.93 -17.54
N VAL A 63 -2.53 17.61 -18.32
CA VAL A 63 -3.75 16.93 -17.89
C VAL A 63 -3.79 15.55 -18.53
N GLN A 64 -3.96 14.51 -17.72
CA GLN A 64 -3.88 13.13 -18.16
C GLN A 64 -4.92 12.27 -17.47
N THR A 65 -5.46 11.30 -18.20
CA THR A 65 -6.27 10.22 -17.63
C THR A 65 -5.82 8.90 -18.23
N PHE A 66 -5.50 7.93 -17.38
CA PHE A 66 -5.00 6.62 -17.79
C PHE A 66 -5.40 5.55 -16.77
N LEU A 67 -5.22 4.29 -17.16
CA LEU A 67 -5.55 3.13 -16.32
C LEU A 67 -4.32 2.62 -15.57
N VAL A 68 -4.49 2.36 -14.27
CA VAL A 68 -3.55 1.59 -13.43
C VAL A 68 -4.22 0.26 -13.07
N ARG A 69 -3.53 -0.86 -13.26
CA ARG A 69 -4.02 -2.19 -12.88
C ARG A 69 -3.14 -2.79 -11.79
N ILE A 70 -3.75 -3.15 -10.68
CA ILE A 70 -3.12 -3.89 -9.57
C ILE A 70 -3.46 -5.36 -9.74
N ASN A 71 -2.43 -6.20 -9.89
CA ASN A 71 -2.57 -7.64 -10.09
C ASN A 71 -2.13 -8.39 -8.84
N ASN A 72 -2.97 -9.32 -8.39
CA ASN A 72 -2.56 -10.33 -7.43
C ASN A 72 -1.97 -11.52 -8.18
N THR A 73 -0.65 -11.66 -8.11
CA THR A 73 0.09 -12.74 -8.79
C THR A 73 0.04 -14.07 -8.04
N SER A 74 -0.44 -14.09 -6.78
CA SER A 74 -0.51 -15.30 -5.97
C SER A 74 -1.52 -16.31 -6.52
N GLY A 75 -1.12 -17.59 -6.54
CA GLY A 75 -1.98 -18.73 -6.89
C GLY A 75 -2.84 -19.25 -5.73
N SER A 76 -2.54 -18.85 -4.50
CA SER A 76 -3.16 -19.42 -3.28
C SER A 76 -3.72 -18.36 -2.33
N LEU A 77 -3.22 -17.12 -2.38
CA LEU A 77 -3.58 -16.05 -1.44
C LEU A 77 -4.44 -14.99 -2.11
N ARG A 78 -5.39 -14.45 -1.35
CA ARG A 78 -6.13 -13.23 -1.71
C ARG A 78 -5.46 -12.04 -1.01
N SER A 79 -5.56 -10.86 -1.63
CA SER A 79 -5.18 -9.61 -0.96
C SER A 79 -6.44 -8.90 -0.48
N TYR A 80 -6.44 -8.42 0.77
CA TYR A 80 -7.47 -7.55 1.34
C TYR A 80 -6.83 -6.29 1.91
N ASP A 81 -7.62 -5.25 2.10
CA ASP A 81 -7.10 -3.91 2.44
C ASP A 81 -5.96 -3.52 1.48
N THR A 82 -6.16 -3.81 0.18
CA THR A 82 -5.19 -3.49 -0.87
C THR A 82 -5.10 -1.99 -1.01
N ARG A 83 -3.90 -1.44 -0.87
CA ARG A 83 -3.60 -0.01 -0.98
C ARG A 83 -2.77 0.25 -2.21
N LEU A 84 -3.14 1.30 -2.94
CA LEU A 84 -2.30 1.87 -3.98
C LEU A 84 -1.30 2.82 -3.33
N VAL A 85 -0.03 2.63 -3.65
CA VAL A 85 1.03 3.59 -3.37
C VAL A 85 1.20 4.47 -4.60
N ILE A 86 1.25 5.77 -4.39
CA ILE A 86 1.49 6.76 -5.43
C ILE A 86 2.72 7.55 -5.02
N ALA A 87 3.77 7.51 -5.83
CA ALA A 87 5.02 8.21 -5.62
C ALA A 87 5.20 9.30 -6.68
N LEU A 88 5.69 10.45 -6.25
CA LEU A 88 5.97 11.62 -7.09
C LEU A 88 7.42 12.02 -6.85
N ASN A 89 8.16 12.23 -7.93
CA ASN A 89 9.44 12.93 -7.80
C ASN A 89 9.20 14.38 -7.33
N GLU A 90 10.27 15.07 -6.93
CA GLU A 90 10.17 16.44 -6.42
C GLU A 90 9.44 17.39 -7.39
N ALA A 91 9.73 17.29 -8.69
CA ALA A 91 9.03 18.07 -9.72
C ALA A 91 7.52 17.75 -9.76
N GLY A 92 7.16 16.46 -9.74
CA GLY A 92 5.77 16.00 -9.70
C GLY A 92 5.03 16.51 -8.47
N TYR A 93 5.63 16.41 -7.29
CA TYR A 93 5.03 16.94 -6.06
C TYR A 93 4.83 18.46 -6.15
N ASN A 94 5.85 19.21 -6.55
CA ASN A 94 5.80 20.67 -6.59
C ASN A 94 4.76 21.18 -7.61
N LYS A 95 4.64 20.52 -8.76
CA LYS A 95 3.74 20.91 -9.85
C LYS A 95 2.35 20.26 -9.78
N LEU A 96 2.08 19.39 -8.81
CA LEU A 96 0.77 18.74 -8.67
C LEU A 96 -0.34 19.77 -8.40
N VAL A 97 -1.34 19.80 -9.27
CA VAL A 97 -2.57 20.62 -9.13
C VAL A 97 -3.71 19.75 -8.59
N SER A 98 -3.96 18.59 -9.19
CA SER A 98 -4.98 17.66 -8.74
C SER A 98 -4.64 16.22 -9.09
N LEU A 99 -5.01 15.28 -8.22
CA LEU A 99 -4.94 13.85 -8.48
C LEU A 99 -6.23 13.20 -7.98
N VAL A 100 -6.89 12.45 -8.86
CA VAL A 100 -8.13 11.73 -8.58
C VAL A 100 -7.95 10.28 -9.04
N VAL A 101 -8.29 9.34 -8.17
CA VAL A 101 -8.24 7.90 -8.47
C VAL A 101 -9.61 7.30 -8.22
N ASN A 102 -10.26 6.78 -9.27
CA ASN A 102 -11.65 6.28 -9.22
C ASN A 102 -12.62 7.26 -8.50
N GLY A 103 -12.51 8.55 -8.80
CA GLY A 103 -13.34 9.60 -8.18
C GLY A 103 -12.91 10.02 -6.77
N THR A 104 -11.93 9.36 -6.15
CA THR A 104 -11.38 9.77 -4.85
C THR A 104 -10.25 10.77 -5.06
N SER A 105 -10.38 11.97 -4.50
CA SER A 105 -9.32 12.97 -4.52
C SER A 105 -8.17 12.58 -3.59
N VAL A 106 -6.94 12.65 -4.09
CA VAL A 106 -5.71 12.48 -3.31
C VAL A 106 -5.07 13.86 -3.16
N PRO A 107 -5.31 14.55 -2.03
CA PRO A 107 -4.81 15.91 -1.87
C PRO A 107 -3.28 15.91 -1.76
N LYS A 108 -2.63 16.95 -2.28
CA LYS A 108 -1.16 17.13 -2.21
C LYS A 108 -0.62 17.01 -0.78
N SER A 109 -1.37 17.50 0.22
CA SER A 109 -1.02 17.39 1.64
C SER A 109 -1.01 15.97 2.20
N ALA A 110 -1.57 14.98 1.49
CA ALA A 110 -1.50 13.58 1.89
C ALA A 110 -0.18 12.90 1.49
N PHE A 111 0.65 13.55 0.67
CA PHE A 111 1.97 13.06 0.31
C PHE A 111 2.98 13.40 1.39
N ARG A 112 3.85 12.44 1.70
CA ARG A 112 4.94 12.60 2.67
C ARG A 112 6.27 12.17 2.05
N TRP A 113 7.36 12.82 2.46
CA TRP A 113 8.69 12.41 2.04
C TRP A 113 9.13 11.12 2.77
N GLY A 114 9.67 10.16 2.03
CA GLY A 114 10.31 8.97 2.57
C GLY A 114 10.02 7.71 1.78
N THR A 115 9.96 6.59 2.48
CA THR A 115 9.70 5.27 1.91
C THR A 115 8.41 4.69 2.51
N PRO A 116 7.56 4.04 1.72
CA PRO A 116 6.39 3.32 2.23
C PRO A 116 6.77 2.37 3.37
N LYS A 117 5.91 2.34 4.38
CA LYS A 117 6.06 1.41 5.50
C LYS A 117 4.72 0.70 5.69
N PRO A 118 4.42 -0.34 4.89
CA PRO A 118 3.13 -1.03 4.94
C PRO A 118 2.76 -1.40 6.38
N TYR A 119 1.59 -0.94 6.81
CA TYR A 119 1.06 -1.13 8.17
C TYR A 119 1.98 -0.64 9.31
N LYS A 120 2.97 0.22 9.01
CA LYS A 120 4.03 0.70 9.92
C LYS A 120 4.94 -0.40 10.50
N ILE A 121 4.75 -1.64 10.09
CA ILE A 121 5.46 -2.81 10.62
C ILE A 121 6.43 -3.40 9.60
N TRP A 122 6.30 -3.06 8.31
CA TRP A 122 7.03 -3.70 7.23
C TRP A 122 7.97 -2.73 6.52
N THR A 123 9.12 -3.22 6.07
CA THR A 123 10.05 -2.45 5.26
C THR A 123 9.72 -2.64 3.78
N TRP A 124 9.61 -1.54 3.03
CA TRP A 124 9.49 -1.61 1.57
C TRP A 124 10.78 -2.20 0.96
N PRO A 125 10.69 -3.05 -0.07
CA PRO A 125 11.88 -3.53 -0.76
C PRO A 125 12.78 -2.38 -1.23
N SER A 126 14.10 -2.56 -1.10
CA SER A 126 15.09 -1.62 -1.64
C SER A 126 15.20 -1.74 -3.16
N GLY A 127 15.56 -0.65 -3.85
CA GLY A 127 15.88 -0.65 -5.28
C GLY A 127 14.88 0.05 -6.18
N ASP A 128 13.81 0.58 -5.61
CA ASP A 128 12.76 1.33 -6.30
C ASP A 128 12.99 2.85 -6.18
N VAL A 129 12.02 3.68 -6.58
CA VAL A 129 12.09 5.15 -6.60
C VAL A 129 12.23 5.86 -5.24
N TYR A 130 12.30 5.11 -4.14
CA TYR A 130 12.27 5.64 -2.78
C TYR A 130 13.69 5.88 -2.22
N PRO A 131 13.89 6.92 -1.37
CA PRO A 131 12.87 7.80 -0.80
C PRO A 131 12.36 8.87 -1.79
N THR A 132 11.07 9.20 -1.69
CA THR A 132 10.44 10.26 -2.50
C THR A 132 9.14 10.77 -1.86
N TYR A 133 8.40 11.68 -2.50
CA TYR A 133 7.07 12.07 -2.01
C TYR A 133 6.06 10.99 -2.34
N PHE A 134 5.42 10.37 -1.35
CA PHE A 134 4.46 9.30 -1.60
C PHE A 134 3.19 9.39 -0.74
N ASN A 135 2.11 8.82 -1.25
CA ASN A 135 0.90 8.50 -0.51
C ASN A 135 0.57 7.01 -0.64
N ASP A 136 0.21 6.38 0.47
CA ASP A 136 -0.22 4.98 0.54
C ASP A 136 -1.42 4.79 1.49
N THR A 137 -2.11 5.88 1.81
CA THR A 137 -3.17 5.89 2.83
C THR A 137 -4.55 6.21 2.29
N VAL A 138 -4.63 6.96 1.18
CA VAL A 138 -5.92 7.48 0.68
C VAL A 138 -6.65 6.43 -0.15
N ILE A 139 -5.95 5.71 -1.03
CA ILE A 139 -6.59 4.80 -1.97
C ILE A 139 -6.57 3.36 -1.43
N ASN A 140 -7.72 2.92 -0.92
CA ASN A 140 -7.99 1.53 -0.57
C ASN A 140 -8.87 0.89 -1.65
N VAL A 141 -8.33 -0.13 -2.30
CA VAL A 141 -8.95 -0.89 -3.39
C VAL A 141 -9.70 -2.11 -2.88
N GLY A 142 -9.52 -2.46 -1.59
CA GLY A 142 -10.24 -3.54 -0.94
C GLY A 142 -9.70 -4.92 -1.31
N LEU A 143 -10.60 -5.83 -1.70
CA LEU A 143 -10.28 -7.23 -1.97
C LEU A 143 -9.84 -7.43 -3.43
N ILE A 144 -8.71 -8.12 -3.62
CA ILE A 144 -8.29 -8.69 -4.89
C ILE A 144 -8.17 -10.22 -4.74
N PRO A 145 -9.02 -11.00 -5.45
CA PRO A 145 -8.94 -12.46 -5.44
C PRO A 145 -7.56 -12.98 -5.88
N LYS A 146 -7.26 -14.26 -5.57
CA LYS A 146 -6.09 -14.96 -6.10
C LYS A 146 -6.11 -14.93 -7.64
N LYS A 147 -4.97 -14.67 -8.28
CA LYS A 147 -4.87 -14.44 -9.74
C LYS A 147 -5.82 -13.37 -10.31
N GLY A 148 -6.44 -12.56 -9.45
CA GLY A 148 -7.35 -11.49 -9.84
C GLY A 148 -6.63 -10.16 -10.03
N TYR A 149 -7.38 -9.17 -10.50
CA TYR A 149 -6.89 -7.80 -10.65
C TYR A 149 -8.00 -6.78 -10.37
N LYS A 150 -7.58 -5.54 -10.12
CA LYS A 150 -8.45 -4.36 -10.09
C LYS A 150 -7.84 -3.28 -10.97
N THR A 151 -8.68 -2.62 -11.75
CA THR A 151 -8.28 -1.47 -12.56
C THR A 151 -8.82 -0.19 -11.93
N LEU A 152 -7.97 0.82 -11.89
CA LEU A 152 -8.22 2.15 -11.36
C LEU A 152 -8.04 3.15 -12.49
N VAL A 153 -8.99 4.09 -12.61
CA VAL A 153 -8.87 5.26 -13.48
C VAL A 153 -8.14 6.33 -12.68
N VAL A 154 -7.00 6.78 -13.19
CA VAL A 154 -6.22 7.87 -12.61
C VAL A 154 -6.37 9.08 -13.50
N SER A 155 -6.85 10.19 -12.92
CA SER A 155 -6.87 11.50 -13.57
C SER A 155 -5.94 12.43 -12.79
N VAL A 156 -4.92 12.95 -13.46
CA VAL A 156 -3.91 13.81 -12.84
C VAL A 156 -3.74 15.10 -13.64
N THR A 157 -3.53 16.19 -12.93
CA THR A 157 -3.22 17.50 -13.50
C THR A 157 -2.00 18.08 -12.81
N PHE A 158 -1.03 18.49 -13.62
CA PHE A 158 0.14 19.25 -13.20
C PHE A 158 0.04 20.68 -13.76
N SER A 159 0.67 21.64 -13.11
CA SER A 159 0.78 23.01 -13.65
C SER A 159 1.71 23.08 -14.86
N ASP A 160 2.71 22.20 -14.91
CA ASP A 160 3.66 22.01 -16.00
C ASP A 160 4.18 20.57 -15.94
N PRO A 161 4.14 19.78 -17.04
CA PRO A 161 4.58 18.38 -17.03
C PRO A 161 6.10 18.20 -17.09
N THR A 162 6.88 19.27 -17.31
CA THR A 162 8.33 19.19 -17.48
C THR A 162 9.02 18.54 -16.27
N GLY A 163 9.69 17.42 -16.52
CA GLY A 163 10.45 16.68 -15.50
C GLY A 163 9.60 15.92 -14.49
N VAL A 164 8.27 15.90 -14.64
CA VAL A 164 7.37 15.18 -13.72
C VAL A 164 7.49 13.68 -13.93
N ARG A 165 7.62 12.93 -12.83
CA ARG A 165 7.54 11.47 -12.82
C ARG A 165 6.56 11.02 -11.73
N VAL A 166 5.74 10.03 -12.07
CA VAL A 166 4.77 9.39 -11.16
C VAL A 166 5.03 7.89 -11.19
N HIS A 167 5.15 7.28 -10.02
CA HIS A 167 5.33 5.84 -9.86
C HIS A 167 4.18 5.26 -9.05
N PHE A 168 3.79 4.03 -9.36
CA PHE A 168 2.66 3.36 -8.73
C PHE A 168 3.06 1.97 -8.25
N ASP A 169 2.88 1.72 -6.96
CA ASP A 169 3.00 0.39 -6.37
C ASP A 169 1.72 -0.01 -5.67
N ALA A 170 1.66 -1.24 -5.16
CA ALA A 170 0.56 -1.67 -4.33
C ALA A 170 0.98 -2.71 -3.30
N TYR A 171 0.34 -2.64 -2.15
CA TYR A 171 0.47 -3.63 -1.10
C TYR A 171 -0.89 -3.98 -0.52
N GLY A 172 -1.00 -5.12 0.16
CA GLY A 172 -2.20 -5.44 0.93
C GLY A 172 -1.95 -6.60 1.87
N LYS A 173 -2.85 -6.86 2.81
CA LYS A 173 -2.73 -8.02 3.67
C LYS A 173 -3.06 -9.29 2.89
N SER A 174 -2.34 -10.38 3.14
CA SER A 174 -2.66 -11.68 2.54
C SER A 174 -3.43 -12.56 3.51
N VAL A 175 -4.36 -13.36 3.00
CA VAL A 175 -4.98 -14.47 3.73
C VAL A 175 -5.06 -15.70 2.84
N CYS A 176 -4.86 -16.87 3.43
CA CYS A 176 -5.19 -18.14 2.78
C CYS A 176 -6.70 -18.17 2.51
N TRP A 177 -7.09 -18.61 1.33
CA TRP A 177 -8.50 -18.88 1.07
C TRP A 177 -8.93 -20.14 1.82
N THR A 178 -9.85 -19.98 2.77
CA THR A 178 -10.69 -21.08 3.26
C THR A 178 -12.01 -21.06 2.49
N PRO A 179 -12.42 -22.16 1.83
CA PRO A 179 -13.78 -22.30 1.37
C PRO A 179 -14.73 -22.16 2.56
N THR A 180 -15.74 -21.29 2.41
CA THR A 180 -16.93 -21.26 3.27
C THR A 180 -17.97 -22.22 2.71
#